data_AF-A0A1E4SEZ9-F1
#
_entry.id   AF-A0A1E4SEZ9-F1
#
_cell.length_a   1.000
_cell.length_b   1.000
_cell.length_c   1.000
_cell.angle_alpha   90.00
_cell.angle_beta   90.00
_cell.angle_gamma   90.00
#
_symmetry.space_group_name_H-M   'P 1'
#
loop_
_entity.id
_entity.type
_entity.pdbx_description
1 polymer ?
#
loop_
_entity_poly.entity_id
_entity_poly.type
_entity_poly.pdbx_seq_one_letter_code
_entity_poly.pdbx_strand_id
1 'polypeptide(L)'
;MKRGLLRRPQTITGQAPTPKSLKPQKARQLIRRFHVLQKNKFSIISKLAKLENTEASLEDYKSKVLNSRTRGIYEQAYSSFKLAKSDKPIRLEELTQRDLVIELAKIDAEIDKRGGINAYQSASTQGQDSKRGGDSSKRLIEWLKEPAYLDKLDGPLNALEIGSLSASNVISTCGIFENVTRIDLNSQSPLILKQDFMERPLPKGDSEKFNLVSCSLVVNFVPSPKERGEMLHRITKFLKKPKQGSISSLFFVLPLPCIKNSRYFDEESLDKIMKHLGFERSAYYEAKKVAYWLYDWNGVVQKNGKFGKKELYPGSSRNNFCITLN
;
A
#
# COMPACT_ATOMS: atom_id res chain seq x y z
N MET A 1 -12.88 4.38 -65.68
CA MET A 1 -13.02 3.43 -64.55
C MET A 1 -11.93 3.73 -63.52
N LYS A 2 -12.28 4.28 -62.34
CA LYS A 2 -12.20 3.69 -60.97
C LYS A 2 -10.78 3.32 -60.50
N ARG A 3 -10.16 4.14 -59.61
CA ARG A 3 -10.17 4.10 -58.11
C ARG A 3 -9.29 2.94 -57.55
N GLY A 4 -8.42 3.12 -56.56
CA GLY A 4 -8.12 4.29 -55.73
C GLY A 4 -6.99 4.03 -54.73
N LEU A 5 -6.28 5.11 -54.36
CA LEU A 5 -5.35 5.17 -53.25
C LEU A 5 -6.12 5.05 -51.93
N LEU A 6 -5.85 4.01 -51.16
CA LEU A 6 -6.35 3.87 -49.79
C LEU A 6 -5.63 4.89 -48.88
N ARG A 7 -6.25 6.06 -48.71
CA ARG A 7 -5.94 7.01 -47.64
C ARG A 7 -6.20 6.32 -46.29
N ARG A 8 -5.24 6.45 -45.38
CA ARG A 8 -5.44 6.12 -43.96
C ARG A 8 -6.63 6.94 -43.42
N PRO A 9 -7.52 6.35 -42.61
CA PRO A 9 -8.59 7.11 -41.98
C PRO A 9 -7.98 8.11 -41.00
N GLN A 10 -8.14 9.40 -41.28
CA GLN A 10 -7.94 10.48 -40.31
C GLN A 10 -9.21 10.57 -39.45
N THR A 11 -9.03 10.55 -38.13
CA THR A 11 -10.11 10.85 -37.18
C THR A 11 -10.56 12.30 -37.37
N ILE A 12 -11.88 12.50 -37.51
CA ILE A 12 -12.53 13.80 -37.72
C ILE A 12 -12.40 14.71 -36.48
N THR A 13 -12.07 14.14 -35.33
CA THR A 13 -11.66 14.88 -34.14
C THR A 13 -10.13 14.90 -34.09
N GLY A 14 -9.51 16.08 -34.17
CA GLY A 14 -8.05 16.28 -34.08
C GLY A 14 -7.43 15.92 -32.73
N GLN A 15 -8.01 14.98 -31.98
CA GLN A 15 -7.40 14.42 -30.79
C GLN A 15 -6.44 13.30 -31.22
N ALA A 16 -5.19 13.44 -30.80
CA ALA A 16 -4.22 12.36 -30.87
C ALA A 16 -4.84 11.09 -30.24
N PRO A 17 -4.62 9.90 -30.81
CA PRO A 17 -5.14 8.66 -30.23
C PRO A 17 -4.64 8.56 -28.79
N THR A 18 -5.56 8.62 -27.82
CA THR A 18 -5.27 8.36 -26.41
C THR A 18 -4.47 7.06 -26.32
N PRO A 19 -3.31 7.05 -25.64
CA PRO A 19 -2.49 5.86 -25.54
C PRO A 19 -3.35 4.70 -25.00
N LYS A 20 -3.36 3.58 -25.73
CA LYS A 20 -4.16 2.40 -25.36
C LYS A 20 -3.89 2.05 -23.89
N SER A 21 -4.90 2.19 -23.04
CA SER A 21 -4.80 1.80 -21.63
C SER A 21 -4.25 0.38 -21.52
N LEU A 22 -3.37 0.16 -20.54
CA LEU A 22 -2.75 -1.15 -20.39
C LEU A 22 -3.84 -2.19 -20.14
N LYS A 23 -3.81 -3.33 -20.85
CA LYS A 23 -4.82 -4.39 -20.65
C LYS A 23 -4.87 -4.75 -19.15
N PRO A 24 -6.04 -4.97 -18.53
CA PRO A 24 -6.16 -5.17 -17.08
C PRO A 24 -5.28 -6.30 -16.55
N GLN A 25 -5.11 -7.38 -17.31
CA GLN A 25 -4.23 -8.49 -16.95
C GLN A 25 -2.76 -8.07 -16.93
N LYS A 26 -2.30 -7.30 -17.93
CA LYS A 26 -0.93 -6.79 -18.00
C LYS A 26 -0.66 -5.76 -16.90
N ALA A 27 -1.62 -4.88 -16.60
CA ALA A 27 -1.54 -3.97 -15.46
C ALA A 27 -1.39 -4.72 -14.14
N ARG A 28 -2.23 -5.72 -13.89
CA ARG A 28 -2.13 -6.55 -12.68
C ARG A 28 -0.82 -7.33 -12.60
N GLN A 29 -0.30 -7.85 -13.72
CA GLN A 29 1.01 -8.51 -13.77
C GLN A 29 2.13 -7.54 -13.43
N LEU A 30 2.13 -6.35 -14.04
CA LEU A 30 3.09 -5.30 -13.76
C LEU A 30 3.08 -4.91 -12.28
N ILE A 31 1.90 -4.58 -11.74
CA ILE A 31 1.69 -4.24 -10.34
C ILE A 31 2.22 -5.36 -9.43
N ARG A 32 1.82 -6.62 -9.66
CA ARG A 32 2.30 -7.76 -8.86
C ARG A 32 3.82 -7.91 -8.91
N ARG A 33 4.45 -7.75 -10.08
CA ARG A 33 5.89 -7.87 -10.22
C ARG A 33 6.61 -6.75 -9.49
N PHE A 34 6.15 -5.50 -9.62
CA PHE A 34 6.69 -4.36 -8.86
C PHE A 34 6.63 -4.58 -7.35
N HIS A 35 5.55 -5.16 -6.82
CA HIS A 35 5.47 -5.50 -5.40
C HIS A 35 6.51 -6.53 -4.97
N VAL A 36 6.71 -7.58 -5.78
CA VAL A 36 7.76 -8.58 -5.51
C VAL A 36 9.13 -7.92 -5.53
N LEU A 37 9.41 -7.06 -6.51
CA LEU A 37 10.68 -6.36 -6.65
C LEU A 37 10.94 -5.44 -5.45
N GLN A 38 9.98 -4.57 -5.09
CA GLN A 38 10.14 -3.66 -3.96
C GLN A 38 10.34 -4.41 -2.64
N LYS A 39 9.52 -5.43 -2.35
CA LYS A 39 9.68 -6.23 -1.12
C LYS A 39 11.09 -6.83 -1.00
N ASN A 40 11.62 -7.40 -2.09
CA ASN A 40 12.97 -7.96 -2.08
C ASN A 40 14.04 -6.87 -2.00
N LYS A 41 13.85 -5.73 -2.68
CA LYS A 41 14.72 -4.55 -2.58
C LYS A 41 14.86 -4.10 -1.12
N PHE A 42 13.75 -3.88 -0.43
CA PHE A 42 13.75 -3.53 1.00
C PHE A 42 14.51 -4.57 1.83
N SER A 43 14.20 -5.86 1.66
CA SER A 43 14.88 -6.92 2.41
C SER A 43 16.39 -6.95 2.15
N ILE A 44 16.84 -6.66 0.93
CA ILE A 44 18.27 -6.62 0.60
C ILE A 44 18.92 -5.40 1.22
N ILE A 45 18.30 -4.22 1.11
CA ILE A 45 18.81 -2.97 1.71
C ILE A 45 18.95 -3.14 3.22
N SER A 46 17.95 -3.67 3.91
CA SER A 46 18.05 -3.90 5.36
C SER A 46 19.15 -4.90 5.74
N LYS A 47 19.41 -5.92 4.92
CA LYS A 47 20.54 -6.86 5.16
C LYS A 47 21.89 -6.18 4.94
N LEU A 48 22.04 -5.42 3.86
CA LEU A 48 23.29 -4.71 3.55
C LEU A 48 23.56 -3.58 4.56
N ALA A 49 22.54 -2.83 4.96
CA ALA A 49 22.64 -1.78 5.97
C ALA A 49 23.15 -2.33 7.31
N LYS A 50 22.67 -3.51 7.73
CA LYS A 50 23.20 -4.22 8.91
C LYS A 50 24.66 -4.63 8.76
N LEU A 51 25.08 -5.09 7.59
CA LEU A 51 26.49 -5.46 7.33
C LEU A 51 27.42 -4.24 7.36
N GLU A 52 26.94 -3.10 6.88
CA GLU A 52 27.68 -1.83 6.89
C GLU A 52 27.47 -1.01 8.18
N ASN A 53 26.76 -1.57 9.17
CA ASN A 53 26.41 -0.92 10.43
C ASN A 53 25.85 0.51 10.27
N THR A 54 24.92 0.67 9.30
CA THR A 54 24.25 1.94 8.97
C THR A 54 22.75 1.76 8.92
N GLU A 55 22.03 2.88 8.94
CA GLU A 55 20.64 2.96 8.47
C GLU A 55 20.60 3.45 7.03
N ALA A 56 19.62 2.98 6.26
CA ALA A 56 19.47 3.31 4.84
C ALA A 56 17.98 3.28 4.45
N SER A 57 17.56 4.31 3.71
CA SER A 57 16.24 4.50 3.11
C SER A 57 16.24 4.09 1.64
N LEU A 58 15.08 4.12 0.98
CA LEU A 58 15.02 3.88 -0.47
C LEU A 58 15.65 5.01 -1.28
N GLU A 59 15.76 6.20 -0.70
CA GLU A 59 16.26 7.41 -1.32
C GLU A 59 17.78 7.47 -1.29
N ASP A 60 18.40 6.99 -0.21
CA ASP A 60 19.84 7.16 0.04
C ASP A 60 20.65 5.85 0.07
N TYR A 61 20.02 4.66 -0.01
CA TYR A 61 20.70 3.38 0.15
C TYR A 61 21.95 3.23 -0.72
N LYS A 62 21.95 3.71 -1.98
CA LYS A 62 23.12 3.58 -2.86
C LYS A 62 24.38 4.24 -2.27
N SER A 63 24.21 5.31 -1.51
CA SER A 63 25.32 5.99 -0.83
C SER A 63 25.70 5.32 0.48
N LYS A 64 24.72 4.73 1.19
CA LYS A 64 24.88 4.16 2.53
C LYS A 64 25.36 2.71 2.52
N VAL A 65 24.84 1.89 1.62
CA VAL A 65 25.06 0.43 1.63
C VAL A 65 26.00 -0.05 0.52
N LEU A 66 26.39 0.82 -0.43
CA LEU A 66 27.39 0.50 -1.46
C LEU A 66 28.71 1.22 -1.17
N ASN A 67 29.69 0.46 -0.73
CA ASN A 67 31.07 0.90 -0.53
C ASN A 67 31.86 0.88 -1.85
N SER A 68 33.13 1.33 -1.82
CA SER A 68 33.98 1.41 -3.01
C SER A 68 34.18 0.07 -3.72
N ARG A 69 34.18 -1.05 -2.99
CA ARG A 69 34.35 -2.40 -3.55
C ARG A 69 33.07 -2.91 -4.19
N THR A 70 31.91 -2.62 -3.59
CA THR A 70 30.61 -3.14 -4.07
C THR A 70 29.96 -2.26 -5.13
N ARG A 71 30.33 -0.98 -5.23
CA ARG A 71 29.78 -0.05 -6.23
C ARG A 71 30.03 -0.49 -7.67
N GLY A 72 31.26 -0.91 -8.00
CA GLY A 72 31.57 -1.42 -9.35
C GLY A 72 30.79 -2.70 -9.69
N ILE A 73 30.58 -3.58 -8.71
CA ILE A 73 29.77 -4.80 -8.87
C ILE A 73 28.32 -4.44 -9.17
N TYR A 74 27.76 -3.49 -8.42
CA TYR A 74 26.41 -2.98 -8.64
C TYR A 74 26.26 -2.41 -10.06
N GLU A 75 27.14 -1.50 -10.47
CA GLU A 75 27.08 -0.84 -11.78
C GLU A 75 27.19 -1.83 -12.95
N GLN A 76 28.09 -2.83 -12.82
CA GLN A 76 28.24 -3.88 -13.81
C GLN A 76 26.99 -4.77 -13.91
N ALA A 77 26.44 -5.19 -12.76
CA ALA A 77 25.23 -6.02 -12.72
C ALA A 77 23.99 -5.27 -13.23
N TYR A 78 23.90 -3.97 -12.91
CA TYR A 78 22.83 -3.09 -13.35
C TYR A 78 22.84 -2.94 -14.88
N SER A 79 24.00 -2.58 -15.43
CA SER A 79 24.17 -2.35 -16.87
C SER A 79 24.00 -3.62 -17.70
N SER A 80 24.45 -4.76 -17.19
CA SER A 80 24.35 -6.06 -17.87
C SER A 80 22.96 -6.70 -17.80
N PHE A 81 22.06 -6.21 -16.94
CA PHE A 81 20.74 -6.80 -16.76
C PHE A 81 19.90 -6.74 -18.05
N LYS A 82 19.19 -7.83 -18.35
CA LYS A 82 18.23 -7.91 -19.46
C LYS A 82 16.89 -8.44 -18.95
N LEU A 83 15.80 -7.82 -19.40
CA LEU A 83 14.46 -8.30 -19.07
C LEU A 83 14.26 -9.72 -19.62
N ALA A 84 13.96 -10.64 -18.72
CA ALA A 84 13.60 -12.00 -19.10
C ALA A 84 12.18 -12.04 -19.70
N LYS A 85 11.91 -13.06 -20.53
CA LYS A 85 10.56 -13.31 -21.07
C LYS A 85 9.56 -13.69 -19.97
N SER A 86 10.03 -14.21 -18.85
CA SER A 86 9.24 -14.61 -17.68
C SER A 86 9.87 -14.12 -16.38
N ASP A 87 9.02 -13.78 -15.42
CA ASP A 87 9.44 -13.30 -14.11
C ASP A 87 10.03 -14.46 -13.30
N LYS A 88 11.29 -14.33 -12.89
CA LYS A 88 11.95 -15.32 -12.03
C LYS A 88 11.69 -15.02 -10.54
N PRO A 89 11.48 -16.03 -9.69
CA PRO A 89 11.42 -15.84 -8.25
C PRO A 89 12.78 -15.34 -7.75
N ILE A 90 12.74 -14.41 -6.79
CA ILE A 90 13.93 -13.91 -6.10
C ILE A 90 14.05 -14.70 -4.80
N ARG A 91 15.21 -15.33 -4.59
CA ARG A 91 15.55 -16.14 -3.42
C ARG A 91 16.70 -15.45 -2.71
N LEU A 92 16.51 -15.14 -1.43
CA LEU A 92 17.46 -14.34 -0.64
C LEU A 92 18.10 -15.15 0.49
N GLU A 93 17.89 -16.47 0.51
CA GLU A 93 18.46 -17.40 1.46
C GLU A 93 19.96 -17.58 1.19
N GLU A 94 20.78 -17.51 2.24
CA GLU A 94 22.23 -17.82 2.22
C GLU A 94 23.09 -17.02 1.21
N LEU A 95 22.62 -15.83 0.79
CA LEU A 95 23.37 -14.97 -0.12
C LEU A 95 24.53 -14.24 0.57
N THR A 96 25.69 -14.17 -0.11
CA THR A 96 26.82 -13.35 0.32
C THR A 96 26.52 -11.85 0.13
N GLN A 97 27.33 -10.96 0.72
CA GLN A 97 27.23 -9.52 0.47
C GLN A 97 27.31 -9.18 -1.03
N ARG A 98 28.21 -9.87 -1.75
CA ARG A 98 28.36 -9.72 -3.20
C ARG A 98 27.07 -10.09 -3.94
N ASP A 99 26.46 -11.22 -3.60
CA ASP A 99 25.23 -11.69 -4.24
C ASP A 99 24.05 -10.75 -3.96
N LEU A 100 23.95 -10.26 -2.72
CA LEU A 100 22.94 -9.26 -2.34
C LEU A 100 23.06 -7.99 -3.18
N VAL A 101 24.28 -7.48 -3.39
CA VAL A 101 24.54 -6.30 -4.23
C VAL A 101 24.16 -6.55 -5.69
N ILE A 102 24.50 -7.74 -6.22
CA ILE A 102 24.14 -8.13 -7.59
C ILE A 102 22.62 -8.20 -7.74
N GLU A 103 21.91 -8.83 -6.81
CA GLU A 103 20.44 -8.90 -6.86
C GLU A 103 19.78 -7.54 -6.70
N LEU A 104 20.32 -6.66 -5.85
CA LEU A 104 19.86 -5.27 -5.72
C LEU A 104 19.96 -4.52 -7.06
N ALA A 105 21.10 -4.64 -7.73
CA ALA A 105 21.33 -4.04 -9.05
C ALA A 105 20.36 -4.56 -10.11
N LYS A 106 20.12 -5.88 -10.15
CA LYS A 106 19.15 -6.50 -11.07
C LYS A 106 17.73 -6.01 -10.81
N ILE A 107 17.32 -5.90 -9.54
CA ILE A 107 16.00 -5.40 -9.17
C ILE A 107 15.82 -3.94 -9.63
N ASP A 108 16.80 -3.09 -9.37
CA ASP A 108 16.75 -1.68 -9.81
C ASP A 108 16.67 -1.57 -11.34
N ALA A 109 17.52 -2.32 -12.05
CA ALA A 109 17.49 -2.34 -13.51
C ALA A 109 16.18 -2.90 -14.06
N GLU A 110 15.56 -3.88 -13.38
CA GLU A 110 14.26 -4.41 -13.76
C GLU A 110 13.14 -3.38 -13.60
N ILE A 111 13.13 -2.65 -12.49
CA ILE A 111 12.17 -1.56 -12.23
C ILE A 111 12.26 -0.53 -13.35
N ASP A 112 13.47 -0.04 -13.66
CA ASP A 112 13.67 1.01 -14.64
C ASP A 112 13.28 0.55 -16.05
N LYS A 113 13.69 -0.66 -16.46
CA LYS A 113 13.33 -1.22 -17.77
C LYS A 113 11.84 -1.52 -17.92
N ARG A 114 11.09 -1.64 -16.83
CA ARG A 114 9.62 -1.78 -16.84
C ARG A 114 8.89 -0.43 -16.84
N GLY A 115 9.62 0.68 -17.00
CA GLY A 115 9.07 2.04 -17.03
C GLY A 115 9.08 2.76 -15.67
N GLY A 116 9.82 2.20 -14.70
CA GLY A 116 10.02 2.80 -13.39
C GLY A 116 8.74 2.96 -12.56
N ILE A 117 8.84 3.78 -11.52
CA ILE A 117 7.73 4.04 -10.60
C ILE A 117 6.51 4.65 -11.31
N ASN A 118 6.72 5.44 -12.36
CA ASN A 118 5.63 6.10 -13.11
C ASN A 118 4.75 5.09 -13.86
N ALA A 119 5.33 4.05 -14.46
CA ALA A 119 4.57 2.99 -15.12
C ALA A 119 3.77 2.15 -14.12
N TYR A 120 4.36 1.85 -12.95
CA TYR A 120 3.66 1.21 -11.85
C TYR A 120 2.49 2.06 -11.34
N GLN A 121 2.72 3.35 -11.08
CA GLN A 121 1.69 4.26 -10.60
C GLN A 121 0.55 4.41 -11.61
N SER A 122 0.88 4.61 -12.89
CA SER A 122 -0.12 4.65 -13.96
C SER A 122 -0.96 3.38 -14.02
N ALA A 123 -0.35 2.20 -13.86
CA ALA A 123 -1.07 0.94 -13.82
C ALA A 123 -1.96 0.81 -12.56
N SER A 124 -1.48 1.29 -11.41
CA SER A 124 -2.21 1.29 -10.14
C SER A 124 -3.45 2.19 -10.18
N THR A 125 -3.31 3.43 -10.65
CA THR A 125 -4.43 4.37 -10.87
C THR A 125 -5.46 3.80 -11.85
N GLN A 126 -5.01 3.21 -12.98
CA GLN A 126 -5.91 2.52 -13.90
C GLN A 126 -6.59 1.29 -13.26
N GLY A 127 -5.99 0.69 -12.24
CA GLY A 127 -6.56 -0.39 -11.45
C GLY A 127 -7.75 0.05 -10.59
N GLN A 128 -7.85 1.34 -10.23
CA GLN A 128 -8.96 1.92 -9.47
C GLN A 128 -10.17 2.31 -10.32
N ASP A 129 -10.08 2.21 -11.66
CA ASP A 129 -11.25 2.37 -12.51
C ASP A 129 -12.40 1.48 -12.00
N SER A 130 -13.61 2.02 -12.01
CA SER A 130 -14.88 1.34 -11.73
C SER A 130 -14.98 -0.10 -12.28
N LYS A 131 -14.36 -0.36 -13.45
CA LYS A 131 -14.34 -1.69 -14.10
C LYS A 131 -13.21 -2.61 -13.63
N ARG A 132 -12.25 -2.13 -12.84
CA ARG A 132 -10.95 -2.79 -12.59
C ARG A 132 -10.56 -2.96 -11.11
N GLY A 133 -11.30 -2.35 -10.20
CA GLY A 133 -11.11 -2.46 -8.75
C GLY A 133 -12.03 -1.52 -7.98
N GLY A 134 -12.33 -0.37 -8.59
CA GLY A 134 -13.20 0.64 -8.03
C GLY A 134 -12.60 1.33 -6.81
N ASP A 135 -13.23 2.41 -6.42
CA ASP A 135 -12.92 3.11 -5.20
C ASP A 135 -13.51 2.37 -3.98
N SER A 136 -12.63 1.85 -3.13
CA SER A 136 -13.01 1.14 -1.90
C SER A 136 -13.83 1.98 -0.93
N SER A 137 -13.64 3.31 -0.94
CA SER A 137 -14.34 4.21 -0.03
C SER A 137 -15.85 4.27 -0.30
N LYS A 138 -16.34 3.75 -1.43
CA LYS A 138 -17.78 3.53 -1.64
C LYS A 138 -18.39 2.68 -0.52
N ARG A 139 -17.73 1.58 -0.15
CA ARG A 139 -18.19 0.70 0.93
C ARG A 139 -18.18 1.42 2.28
N LEU A 140 -17.15 2.24 2.52
CA LEU A 140 -17.09 3.09 3.71
C LEU A 140 -18.31 4.01 3.79
N ILE A 141 -18.61 4.74 2.72
CA ILE A 141 -19.72 5.70 2.72
C ILE A 141 -21.07 5.00 2.80
N GLU A 142 -21.22 3.81 2.24
CA GLU A 142 -22.42 2.97 2.45
C GLU A 142 -22.62 2.67 3.94
N TRP A 143 -21.58 2.22 4.66
CA TRP A 143 -21.67 1.94 6.10
C TRP A 143 -21.91 3.18 6.95
N LEU A 144 -21.27 4.31 6.64
CA LEU A 144 -21.50 5.55 7.38
C LEU A 144 -22.92 6.10 7.22
N LYS A 145 -23.64 5.70 6.17
CA LYS A 145 -25.06 6.07 5.96
C LYS A 145 -26.04 5.14 6.67
N GLU A 146 -25.57 4.11 7.35
CA GLU A 146 -26.44 3.24 8.14
C GLU A 146 -26.92 3.95 9.43
N PRO A 147 -28.12 3.63 9.95
CA PRO A 147 -28.70 4.30 11.12
C PRO A 147 -27.76 4.37 12.34
N ALA A 148 -26.91 3.36 12.54
CA ALA A 148 -25.96 3.30 13.65
C ALA A 148 -24.87 4.41 13.64
N TYR A 149 -24.71 5.11 12.51
CA TYR A 149 -23.73 6.19 12.34
C TYR A 149 -24.36 7.57 12.15
N LEU A 150 -25.62 7.69 11.74
CA LEU A 150 -26.21 8.98 11.38
C LEU A 150 -26.06 10.02 12.50
N ASP A 151 -26.38 9.65 13.75
CA ASP A 151 -26.26 10.53 14.92
C ASP A 151 -24.80 10.81 15.34
N LYS A 152 -23.83 10.11 14.74
CA LYS A 152 -22.39 10.30 14.97
C LYS A 152 -21.72 11.15 13.88
N LEU A 153 -22.48 11.49 12.83
CA LEU A 153 -22.01 12.29 11.71
C LEU A 153 -22.34 13.78 11.85
N ASP A 154 -22.93 14.18 12.96
CA ASP A 154 -23.24 15.57 13.24
C ASP A 154 -21.97 16.38 13.55
N GLY A 155 -21.81 17.50 12.83
CA GLY A 155 -20.73 18.46 13.03
C GLY A 155 -19.56 18.33 12.05
N PRO A 156 -18.51 19.16 12.23
CA PRO A 156 -17.39 19.23 11.30
C PRO A 156 -16.48 17.99 11.45
N LEU A 157 -16.64 17.06 10.51
CA LEU A 157 -15.83 15.84 10.44
C LEU A 157 -14.64 16.01 9.52
N ASN A 158 -13.51 15.41 9.91
CA ASN A 158 -12.33 15.32 9.07
C ASN A 158 -11.82 13.88 8.93
N ALA A 159 -11.16 13.59 7.81
CA ALA A 159 -10.56 12.29 7.55
C ALA A 159 -9.12 12.39 7.05
N LEU A 160 -8.34 11.34 7.33
CA LEU A 160 -7.04 11.08 6.72
C LEU A 160 -7.16 9.87 5.81
N GLU A 161 -6.84 10.02 4.53
CA GLU A 161 -6.73 8.91 3.58
C GLU A 161 -5.25 8.62 3.31
N ILE A 162 -4.80 7.46 3.79
CA ILE A 162 -3.45 6.95 3.59
C ILE A 162 -3.42 6.13 2.29
N GLY A 163 -2.45 6.39 1.42
CA GLY A 163 -2.32 5.72 0.12
C GLY A 163 -3.37 6.19 -0.89
N SER A 164 -3.75 7.47 -0.83
CA SER A 164 -4.74 8.03 -1.74
C SER A 164 -4.17 8.12 -3.16
N LEU A 165 -4.82 7.44 -4.11
CA LEU A 165 -4.43 7.48 -5.52
C LEU A 165 -5.25 8.49 -6.35
N SER A 166 -6.32 9.05 -5.78
CA SER A 166 -7.15 10.06 -6.44
C SER A 166 -7.76 11.04 -5.44
N ALA A 167 -7.69 12.33 -5.77
CA ALA A 167 -8.36 13.38 -5.02
C ALA A 167 -9.89 13.34 -5.16
N SER A 168 -10.41 12.58 -6.13
CA SER A 168 -11.83 12.41 -6.41
C SER A 168 -12.40 11.10 -5.84
N ASN A 169 -11.71 10.45 -4.90
CA ASN A 169 -12.27 9.30 -4.20
C ASN A 169 -13.59 9.70 -3.49
N VAL A 170 -14.52 8.78 -3.33
CA VAL A 170 -15.84 8.99 -2.76
C VAL A 170 -15.76 9.49 -1.33
N ILE A 171 -14.78 9.04 -0.52
CA ILE A 171 -14.51 9.66 0.80
C ILE A 171 -14.27 11.17 0.71
N SER A 172 -13.69 11.64 -0.39
CA SER A 172 -13.37 13.05 -0.63
C SER A 172 -14.51 13.87 -1.20
N THR A 173 -15.53 13.23 -1.78
CA THR A 173 -16.62 13.91 -2.49
C THR A 173 -18.00 13.56 -1.95
N CYS A 174 -18.09 12.78 -0.86
CA CYS A 174 -19.36 12.29 -0.32
C CYS A 174 -20.17 13.34 0.45
N GLY A 175 -19.56 14.47 0.81
CA GLY A 175 -20.19 15.52 1.62
C GLY A 175 -20.26 15.22 3.12
N ILE A 176 -19.77 14.07 3.60
CA ILE A 176 -19.74 13.74 5.04
C ILE A 176 -18.57 14.45 5.75
N PHE A 177 -17.41 14.52 5.10
CA PHE A 177 -16.22 15.13 5.67
C PHE A 177 -16.03 16.53 5.11
N GLU A 178 -15.89 17.52 6.00
CA GLU A 178 -15.54 18.89 5.63
C GLU A 178 -14.13 18.95 5.03
N ASN A 179 -13.21 18.16 5.59
CA ASN A 179 -11.84 18.06 5.09
C ASN A 179 -11.34 16.61 5.04
N VAL A 180 -10.74 16.24 3.92
CA VAL A 180 -10.02 14.98 3.74
C VAL A 180 -8.57 15.27 3.40
N THR A 181 -7.68 15.00 4.36
CA THR A 181 -6.23 15.03 4.12
C THR A 181 -5.84 13.76 3.37
N ARG A 182 -5.21 13.90 2.22
CA ARG A 182 -4.81 12.79 1.35
C ARG A 182 -3.30 12.70 1.32
N ILE A 183 -2.77 11.52 1.62
CA ILE A 183 -1.32 11.27 1.57
C ILE A 183 -1.02 10.05 0.72
N ASP A 184 0.11 10.07 0.02
CA ASP A 184 0.67 8.93 -0.70
C ASP A 184 2.19 9.02 -0.76
N LEU A 185 2.90 7.89 -0.73
CA LEU A 185 4.36 7.87 -0.82
C LEU A 185 4.89 8.41 -2.15
N ASN A 186 4.09 8.26 -3.21
CA ASN A 186 4.47 8.49 -4.60
C ASN A 186 3.37 9.27 -5.34
N SER A 187 2.79 10.27 -4.66
CA SER A 187 1.70 11.10 -5.19
C SER A 187 2.00 11.60 -6.62
N GLN A 188 0.99 11.48 -7.49
CA GLN A 188 1.00 12.00 -8.86
C GLN A 188 0.07 13.21 -9.03
N SER A 189 -0.53 13.71 -7.95
CA SER A 189 -1.49 14.80 -7.96
C SER A 189 -1.08 15.88 -6.96
N PRO A 190 -1.14 17.18 -7.31
CA PRO A 190 -0.87 18.26 -6.35
C PRO A 190 -1.90 18.31 -5.21
N LEU A 191 -3.07 17.67 -5.39
CA LEU A 191 -4.13 17.58 -4.39
C LEU A 191 -3.93 16.44 -3.38
N ILE A 192 -2.85 15.66 -3.53
CA ILE A 192 -2.47 14.56 -2.64
C ILE A 192 -1.05 14.83 -2.16
N LEU A 193 -0.87 14.95 -0.85
CA LEU A 193 0.42 15.23 -0.26
C LEU A 193 1.36 14.03 -0.43
N LYS A 194 2.54 14.25 -1.02
CA LYS A 194 3.59 13.24 -1.04
C LYS A 194 4.20 13.12 0.36
N GLN A 195 3.89 12.05 1.08
CA GLN A 195 4.33 11.86 2.47
C GLN A 195 4.30 10.39 2.88
N ASP A 196 5.30 9.97 3.65
CA ASP A 196 5.26 8.70 4.41
C ASP A 196 4.48 8.87 5.72
N PHE A 197 3.47 8.03 5.92
CA PHE A 197 2.70 8.01 7.16
C PHE A 197 3.53 7.59 8.38
N MET A 198 4.47 6.68 8.21
CA MET A 198 5.34 6.19 9.29
C MET A 198 6.28 7.31 9.78
N GLU A 199 6.65 8.23 8.90
CA GLU A 199 7.51 9.39 9.21
C GLU A 199 6.71 10.67 9.53
N ARG A 200 5.42 10.73 9.19
CA ARG A 200 4.55 11.89 9.48
C ARG A 200 4.62 12.26 10.97
N PRO A 201 4.95 13.50 11.37
CA PRO A 201 5.04 13.89 12.77
C PRO A 201 3.78 13.52 13.56
N LEU A 202 3.96 13.08 14.81
CA LEU A 202 2.82 12.80 15.69
C LEU A 202 2.03 14.08 15.96
N PRO A 203 0.69 14.01 16.04
CA PRO A 203 -0.16 15.18 16.32
C PRO A 203 0.23 15.84 17.64
N LYS A 204 0.42 17.16 17.63
CA LYS A 204 0.70 17.96 18.83
C LYS A 204 -0.55 18.22 19.68
N GLY A 205 -1.73 18.09 19.08
CA GLY A 205 -3.02 18.32 19.72
C GLY A 205 -4.19 17.72 18.94
N ASP A 206 -5.41 17.89 19.47
CA ASP A 206 -6.63 17.29 18.90
C ASP A 206 -7.01 17.89 17.52
N SER A 207 -6.59 19.11 17.23
CA SER A 207 -6.81 19.78 15.93
C SER A 207 -6.06 19.11 14.77
N GLU A 208 -4.97 18.41 15.05
CA GLU A 208 -4.15 17.68 14.06
C GLU A 208 -4.58 16.20 13.91
N LYS A 209 -5.65 15.80 14.59
CA LYS A 209 -6.22 14.45 14.56
C LYS A 209 -7.46 14.36 13.70
N PHE A 210 -7.86 13.13 13.41
CA PHE A 210 -8.92 12.81 12.47
C PHE A 210 -10.07 12.06 13.14
N ASN A 211 -11.30 12.36 12.73
CA ASN A 211 -12.47 11.56 13.08
C ASN A 211 -12.44 10.20 12.38
N LEU A 212 -11.87 10.12 11.18
CA LEU A 212 -11.69 8.86 10.46
C LEU A 212 -10.30 8.74 9.82
N VAL A 213 -9.71 7.56 9.90
CA VAL A 213 -8.55 7.19 9.07
C VAL A 213 -8.99 6.12 8.07
N SER A 214 -8.74 6.36 6.78
CA SER A 214 -8.90 5.38 5.71
C SER A 214 -7.52 4.80 5.36
N CYS A 215 -7.38 3.51 5.55
CA CYS A 215 -6.16 2.74 5.28
C CYS A 215 -6.52 1.54 4.41
N SER A 216 -6.82 1.80 3.14
CA SER A 216 -7.27 0.80 2.18
C SER A 216 -6.10 0.28 1.33
N LEU A 217 -5.82 -1.02 1.43
CA LEU A 217 -4.78 -1.71 0.66
C LEU A 217 -3.35 -1.17 0.86
N VAL A 218 -3.07 -0.53 2.01
CA VAL A 218 -1.75 0.04 2.33
C VAL A 218 -0.89 -0.91 3.15
N VAL A 219 -1.42 -1.46 4.25
CA VAL A 219 -0.65 -2.30 5.19
C VAL A 219 -0.06 -3.55 4.53
N ASN A 220 -0.71 -4.09 3.48
CA ASN A 220 -0.16 -5.19 2.68
C ASN A 220 1.14 -4.85 1.94
N PHE A 221 1.51 -3.58 1.81
CA PHE A 221 2.76 -3.14 1.18
C PHE A 221 3.86 -2.78 2.16
N VAL A 222 3.54 -2.63 3.44
CA VAL A 222 4.56 -2.45 4.48
C VAL A 222 5.44 -3.72 4.55
N PRO A 223 6.78 -3.59 4.47
CA PRO A 223 7.64 -4.72 4.13
C PRO A 223 7.76 -5.76 5.25
N SER A 224 7.90 -5.33 6.52
CA SER A 224 8.02 -6.26 7.64
C SER A 224 6.71 -6.47 8.42
N PRO A 225 6.53 -7.64 9.07
CA PRO A 225 5.40 -7.87 9.98
C PRO A 225 5.35 -6.89 11.16
N LYS A 226 6.51 -6.45 11.65
CA LYS A 226 6.65 -5.51 12.78
C LYS A 226 6.15 -4.14 12.39
N GLU A 227 6.63 -3.59 11.28
CA GLU A 227 6.24 -2.27 10.79
C GLU A 227 4.73 -2.22 10.46
N ARG A 228 4.12 -3.33 10.03
CA ARG A 228 2.66 -3.41 9.85
C ARG A 228 1.91 -3.19 11.16
N GLY A 229 2.35 -3.83 12.24
CA GLY A 229 1.75 -3.65 13.57
C GLY A 229 2.02 -2.25 14.11
N GLU A 230 3.23 -1.72 13.91
CA GLU A 230 3.58 -0.35 14.25
C GLU A 230 2.71 0.66 13.50
N MET A 231 2.39 0.42 12.23
CA MET A 231 1.48 1.27 11.45
C MET A 231 0.08 1.27 12.04
N LEU A 232 -0.48 0.10 12.37
CA LEU A 232 -1.80 0.01 13.02
C LEU A 232 -1.81 0.69 14.39
N HIS A 233 -0.75 0.50 15.19
CA HIS A 233 -0.62 1.21 16.46
C HIS A 233 -0.50 2.72 16.27
N ARG A 234 0.26 3.17 15.27
CA ARG A 234 0.44 4.59 14.94
C ARG A 234 -0.87 5.24 14.55
N ILE A 235 -1.75 4.56 13.81
CA ILE A 235 -3.10 5.07 13.46
C ILE A 235 -3.88 5.51 14.70
N THR A 236 -3.79 4.78 15.82
CA THR A 236 -4.44 5.18 17.09
C THR A 236 -4.00 6.55 17.61
N LYS A 237 -2.80 7.02 17.23
CA LYS A 237 -2.28 8.34 17.64
C LYS A 237 -2.86 9.47 16.80
N PHE A 238 -3.35 9.17 15.60
CA PHE A 238 -3.94 10.13 14.66
C PHE A 238 -5.46 10.22 14.77
N LEU A 239 -6.12 9.31 15.48
CA LEU A 239 -7.56 9.39 15.73
C LEU A 239 -7.88 10.34 16.88
N LYS A 240 -8.91 11.17 16.70
CA LYS A 240 -9.54 11.93 17.77
C LYS A 240 -10.08 10.96 18.82
N LYS A 241 -10.06 11.35 20.09
CA LYS A 241 -10.64 10.48 21.13
C LYS A 241 -12.16 10.34 20.89
N PRO A 242 -12.74 9.16 21.14
CA PRO A 242 -14.19 8.98 21.02
C PRO A 242 -14.93 9.95 21.92
N LYS A 243 -15.96 10.59 21.36
CA LYS A 243 -16.89 11.47 22.07
C LYS A 243 -18.30 11.05 21.70
N GLN A 244 -19.25 11.24 22.61
CA GLN A 244 -20.65 10.97 22.32
C GLN A 244 -21.11 11.79 21.11
N GLY A 245 -21.82 11.15 20.17
CA GLY A 245 -22.26 11.80 18.93
C GLY A 245 -21.16 12.08 17.91
N SER A 246 -19.97 11.49 18.02
CA SER A 246 -18.91 11.66 17.01
C SER A 246 -18.18 10.36 16.70
N ILE A 247 -17.84 10.16 15.43
CA ILE A 247 -17.05 9.01 15.00
C ILE A 247 -15.56 9.16 15.36
N SER A 248 -14.95 8.02 15.65
CA SER A 248 -13.50 7.83 15.82
C SER A 248 -13.18 6.45 15.25
N SER A 249 -13.03 6.37 13.92
CA SER A 249 -13.10 5.08 13.22
C SER A 249 -11.95 4.88 12.24
N LEU A 250 -11.64 3.61 11.98
CA LEU A 250 -10.67 3.18 10.97
C LEU A 250 -11.40 2.37 9.89
N PHE A 251 -11.32 2.85 8.65
CA PHE A 251 -11.66 2.05 7.49
C PHE A 251 -10.44 1.30 6.99
N PHE A 252 -10.51 -0.03 7.00
CA PHE A 252 -9.36 -0.89 6.72
C PHE A 252 -9.69 -1.89 5.62
N VAL A 253 -8.76 -2.09 4.68
CA VAL A 253 -8.93 -3.05 3.58
C VAL A 253 -7.64 -3.82 3.36
N LEU A 254 -7.76 -5.14 3.25
CA LEU A 254 -6.65 -6.04 2.91
C LEU A 254 -7.01 -6.93 1.71
N PRO A 255 -6.02 -7.34 0.90
CA PRO A 255 -6.19 -8.46 -0.01
C PRO A 255 -6.61 -9.71 0.74
N LEU A 256 -7.62 -10.41 0.25
CA LEU A 256 -8.13 -11.64 0.87
C LEU A 256 -7.05 -12.71 1.09
N PRO A 257 -6.05 -12.89 0.20
CA PRO A 257 -4.92 -13.79 0.46
C PRO A 257 -4.12 -13.49 1.73
N CYS A 258 -4.12 -12.25 2.23
CA CYS A 258 -3.45 -11.89 3.48
C CYS A 258 -4.04 -12.62 4.70
N ILE A 259 -5.34 -12.92 4.67
CA ILE A 259 -6.06 -13.55 5.79
C ILE A 259 -6.56 -14.97 5.49
N LYS A 260 -6.77 -15.35 4.21
CA LYS A 260 -7.23 -16.71 3.84
C LYS A 260 -6.12 -17.62 3.33
N ASN A 261 -5.02 -17.07 2.82
CA ASN A 261 -3.93 -17.85 2.20
C ASN A 261 -2.54 -17.53 2.79
N SER A 262 -2.47 -17.07 4.05
CA SER A 262 -1.20 -16.92 4.75
C SER A 262 -0.89 -18.16 5.61
N ARG A 263 0.41 -18.40 5.84
CA ARG A 263 0.92 -19.36 6.83
C ARG A 263 0.85 -18.86 8.27
N TYR A 264 0.92 -17.54 8.45
CA TYR A 264 1.22 -16.91 9.74
C TYR A 264 0.13 -15.92 10.19
N PHE A 265 -0.99 -15.85 9.48
CA PHE A 265 -2.00 -14.84 9.73
C PHE A 265 -3.37 -15.22 9.18
N ASP A 266 -4.40 -14.82 9.89
CA ASP A 266 -5.80 -14.98 9.53
C ASP A 266 -6.64 -13.82 10.09
N GLU A 267 -7.96 -13.90 9.88
CA GLU A 267 -8.91 -12.94 10.40
C GLU A 267 -8.93 -12.92 11.94
N GLU A 268 -8.84 -14.07 12.60
CA GLU A 268 -8.83 -14.17 14.06
C GLU A 268 -7.60 -13.48 14.67
N SER A 269 -6.43 -13.63 14.04
CA SER A 269 -5.19 -12.95 14.40
C SER A 269 -5.32 -11.44 14.24
N LEU A 270 -5.96 -10.98 13.16
CA LEU A 270 -6.26 -9.56 12.96
C LEU A 270 -7.17 -9.04 14.07
N ASP A 271 -8.30 -9.71 14.33
CA ASP A 271 -9.28 -9.27 15.34
C ASP A 271 -8.65 -9.18 16.74
N LYS A 272 -7.76 -10.12 17.10
CA LYS A 272 -6.99 -10.06 18.35
C LYS A 272 -6.09 -8.82 18.43
N ILE A 273 -5.37 -8.49 17.37
CA ILE A 273 -4.51 -7.30 17.29
C ILE A 273 -5.36 -6.02 17.35
N MET A 274 -6.44 -5.96 16.58
CA MET A 274 -7.32 -4.79 16.53
C MET A 274 -7.97 -4.54 17.89
N LYS A 275 -8.49 -5.58 18.54
CA LYS A 275 -9.05 -5.48 19.90
C LYS A 275 -8.02 -4.98 20.92
N HIS A 276 -6.78 -5.46 20.83
CA HIS A 276 -5.70 -4.99 21.68
C HIS A 276 -5.39 -3.49 21.47
N LEU A 277 -5.48 -3.01 20.23
CA LEU A 277 -5.34 -1.59 19.89
C LEU A 277 -6.57 -0.73 20.23
N GLY A 278 -7.60 -1.33 20.82
CA GLY A 278 -8.84 -0.65 21.20
C GLY A 278 -9.84 -0.51 20.06
N PHE A 279 -9.67 -1.26 18.97
CA PHE A 279 -10.61 -1.27 17.86
C PHE A 279 -11.64 -2.38 18.02
N GLU A 280 -12.90 -2.03 17.79
CA GLU A 280 -14.03 -2.95 17.74
C GLU A 280 -14.60 -2.98 16.32
N ARG A 281 -14.91 -4.18 15.82
CA ARG A 281 -15.37 -4.36 14.45
C ARG A 281 -16.85 -3.99 14.35
N SER A 282 -17.13 -2.87 13.69
CA SER A 282 -18.49 -2.38 13.49
C SER A 282 -19.10 -2.88 12.18
N ALA A 283 -18.29 -3.09 11.14
CA ALA A 283 -18.74 -3.70 9.89
C ALA A 283 -17.64 -4.56 9.24
N TYR A 284 -18.08 -5.56 8.47
CA TYR A 284 -17.21 -6.45 7.70
C TYR A 284 -17.85 -6.78 6.34
N TYR A 285 -17.06 -6.80 5.28
CA TYR A 285 -17.50 -7.32 3.99
C TYR A 285 -16.35 -8.05 3.29
N GLU A 286 -16.60 -9.29 2.87
CA GLU A 286 -15.65 -10.07 2.09
C GLU A 286 -16.05 -10.03 0.61
N ALA A 287 -15.19 -9.46 -0.25
CA ALA A 287 -15.33 -9.54 -1.70
C ALA A 287 -14.43 -10.65 -2.28
N LYS A 288 -14.54 -10.92 -3.58
CA LYS A 288 -13.78 -11.97 -4.28
C LYS A 288 -12.25 -11.90 -4.11
N LYS A 289 -11.68 -10.74 -3.77
CA LYS A 289 -10.21 -10.52 -3.76
C LYS A 289 -9.71 -9.72 -2.57
N VAL A 290 -10.59 -9.04 -1.86
CA VAL A 290 -10.26 -8.11 -0.78
C VAL A 290 -11.33 -8.23 0.29
N ALA A 291 -10.96 -7.95 1.53
CA ALA A 291 -11.86 -7.87 2.65
C ALA A 291 -11.82 -6.44 3.20
N TYR A 292 -12.97 -5.95 3.64
CA TYR A 292 -13.20 -4.61 4.12
C TYR A 292 -13.65 -4.67 5.57
N TRP A 293 -13.16 -3.74 6.39
CA TRP A 293 -13.58 -3.55 7.76
C TRP A 293 -13.84 -2.08 8.03
N LEU A 294 -14.85 -1.82 8.85
CA LEU A 294 -14.97 -0.58 9.60
C LEU A 294 -14.79 -0.92 11.08
N TYR A 295 -13.82 -0.26 11.70
CA TYR A 295 -13.53 -0.41 13.12
C TYR A 295 -13.83 0.90 13.85
N ASP A 296 -14.55 0.82 14.96
CA ASP A 296 -14.67 1.93 15.90
C ASP A 296 -13.56 1.82 16.95
N TRP A 297 -12.86 2.91 17.21
CA TRP A 297 -11.83 2.96 18.25
C TRP A 297 -12.45 3.39 19.57
N ASN A 298 -12.12 2.71 20.67
CA ASN A 298 -12.58 3.05 22.01
C ASN A 298 -11.63 4.01 22.76
N GLY A 299 -10.54 4.43 22.11
CA GLY A 299 -9.58 5.38 22.69
C GLY A 299 -8.52 4.76 23.60
N VAL A 300 -8.56 3.44 23.83
CA VAL A 300 -7.70 2.74 24.79
C VAL A 300 -6.92 1.62 24.11
N VAL A 301 -5.60 1.80 24.00
CA VAL A 301 -4.70 0.70 23.66
C VAL A 301 -4.39 -0.08 24.93
N GLN A 302 -4.62 -1.39 24.90
CA GLN A 302 -4.36 -2.27 26.04
C GLN A 302 -2.85 -2.39 26.31
N LYS A 303 -2.46 -2.62 27.57
CA LYS A 303 -1.06 -2.85 27.94
C LYS A 303 -0.66 -4.30 27.69
N ASN A 304 0.63 -4.55 27.47
CA ASN A 304 1.27 -5.88 27.49
C ASN A 304 0.76 -6.91 26.47
N GLY A 305 0.32 -6.49 25.27
CA GLY A 305 -0.05 -7.43 24.21
C GLY A 305 1.14 -7.83 23.36
N LYS A 306 1.41 -9.14 23.28
CA LYS A 306 2.45 -9.69 22.40
C LYS A 306 1.83 -10.61 21.36
N PHE A 307 1.97 -10.22 20.10
CA PHE A 307 1.47 -10.91 18.93
C PHE A 307 2.66 -11.26 18.05
N GLY A 308 3.27 -12.40 18.36
CA GLY A 308 4.42 -12.92 17.61
C GLY A 308 4.01 -13.63 16.33
N LYS A 309 4.99 -13.82 15.44
CA LYS A 309 4.81 -14.61 14.23
C LYS A 309 4.77 -16.10 14.58
N LYS A 310 3.59 -16.70 14.56
CA LYS A 310 3.37 -18.15 14.76
C LYS A 310 2.85 -18.77 13.48
N GLU A 311 3.33 -19.96 13.12
CA GLU A 311 2.73 -20.72 12.01
C GLU A 311 1.36 -21.26 12.43
N LEU A 312 0.33 -20.87 11.69
CA LEU A 312 -1.07 -21.26 11.91
C LEU A 312 -1.50 -22.32 10.90
N TYR A 313 -1.07 -22.15 9.64
CA TYR A 313 -1.43 -23.03 8.54
C TYR A 313 -0.20 -23.43 7.74
N PRO A 314 0.25 -24.70 7.82
CA PRO A 314 1.37 -25.17 6.99
C PRO A 314 0.96 -25.22 5.52
N GLY A 315 1.96 -25.19 4.62
CA GLY A 315 1.76 -25.39 3.19
C GLY A 315 2.64 -24.50 2.30
N SER A 316 3.25 -25.10 1.28
CA SER A 316 4.18 -24.43 0.36
C SER A 316 3.51 -23.44 -0.60
N SER A 317 2.20 -23.58 -0.84
CA SER A 317 1.40 -22.68 -1.70
C SER A 317 0.88 -21.43 -0.96
N ARG A 318 1.08 -21.35 0.36
CA ARG A 318 0.63 -20.24 1.20
C ARG A 318 1.66 -19.12 1.24
N ASN A 319 1.18 -17.88 1.31
CA ASN A 319 2.04 -16.70 1.43
C ASN A 319 2.49 -16.48 2.89
N ASN A 320 3.38 -15.50 3.08
CA ASN A 320 4.02 -15.22 4.37
C ASN A 320 3.51 -13.93 5.02
N PHE A 321 2.32 -13.46 4.65
CA PHE A 321 1.75 -12.26 5.25
C PHE A 321 1.57 -12.45 6.76
N CYS A 322 1.91 -11.44 7.54
CA CYS A 322 1.79 -11.47 8.99
C CYS A 322 1.83 -10.04 9.48
N ILE A 323 1.09 -9.77 10.55
CA ILE A 323 1.19 -8.55 11.34
C ILE A 323 1.58 -8.99 12.74
N THR A 324 2.63 -8.39 13.28
CA THR A 324 3.09 -8.65 14.64
C THR A 324 3.07 -7.37 15.43
N LEU A 325 2.79 -7.45 16.72
CA LEU A 325 2.75 -6.31 17.63
C LEU A 325 3.40 -6.72 18.94
N ASN A 326 4.30 -5.89 19.46
CA ASN A 326 5.11 -6.17 20.65
C ASN A 326 4.93 -5.10 21.71
#